data_AF-A0A349J8Q2-F1
#
_entry.id   AF-A0A349J8Q2-F1
#
_cell.length_a   1.000
_cell.length_b   1.000
_cell.length_c   1.000
_cell.angle_alpha   90.00
_cell.angle_beta   90.00
_cell.angle_gamma   90.00
#
_symmetry.space_group_name_H-M   'P 1'
#
loop_
_entity.id
_entity.type
_entity.pdbx_description
1 polymer ?
#
loop_
_entity_poly.entity_id
_entity_poly.type
_entity_poly.pdbx_seq_one_letter_code
_entity_poly.pdbx_strand_id
1 'polypeptide(L)'
;MPSTQDDGLPGAEPPQGRYAHIVRPLQPILALLLCLPVLSALETPQGVVALVNTDKSEDSGGSAVLLSESGLLLTLIEALPADQAAITIVLPGGQRRKASVVRQDSASTAVLLQMADPPSGLRPLAIADSRRVQLCDPVWTVGNASGAIELDGHAAISRGVISGIYDLPEERTPARGRLGRILSTYRGQAIETDAAINDGSQGGALLDDAGRLIGLTSRANARERRLPVTVPLARILDGLDLQPADTAPAGGGEAWRRAATRAVASLALLYLERPQGPGNPTGVPRPNRLPDSVPEADRERLHGWWERYWHQQQVFFTDQPVSAIALDDDLILTAASNLHGGAERGRLLLSGGAIPCTVIGRDLPLDLALLRCARPHGLPPVQLRDNLPELATSVALLGRHRSDSAWTATIGVISALDRRRAQSRLAFLQTDARANYGSLGGPLIDAEGRMVGLCVLLGPADERPWLINSGVAMAIDSGRIREALPGMLAGRTTERPAILGLGVVLRLRSGHLVVERVTTGSGAAEAGLQSDDILESVAGARATSPEAITRVLLRRQPGDRIPVVLRRGGQELNVIIELRELTP
;
A
#
# COMPACT_ATOMS: atom_id res chain seq x y z
N MET A 1 36.93 -45.78 -27.70
CA MET A 1 35.86 -46.79 -27.92
C MET A 1 36.41 -48.09 -27.33
N PRO A 2 35.89 -48.51 -26.16
CA PRO A 2 34.63 -49.23 -26.16
C PRO A 2 33.58 -48.71 -25.16
N SER A 3 32.34 -48.93 -25.58
CA SER A 3 31.02 -48.87 -24.96
C SER A 3 30.93 -48.90 -23.42
N THR A 4 30.38 -47.83 -22.85
CA THR A 4 29.64 -47.90 -21.59
C THR A 4 28.19 -48.26 -21.91
N GLN A 5 27.77 -49.45 -21.49
CA GLN A 5 26.37 -49.86 -21.47
C GLN A 5 25.59 -49.00 -20.49
N ASP A 6 24.40 -48.63 -20.94
CA ASP A 6 23.37 -47.85 -20.28
C ASP A 6 22.56 -48.79 -19.39
N ASP A 7 22.87 -48.82 -18.09
CA ASP A 7 22.04 -49.49 -17.08
C ASP A 7 21.17 -48.45 -16.39
N GLY A 8 19.92 -48.37 -16.84
CA GLY A 8 18.89 -47.48 -16.32
C GLY A 8 18.68 -47.64 -14.82
N LEU A 9 18.74 -46.53 -14.10
CA LEU A 9 18.30 -46.44 -12.71
C LEU A 9 16.77 -46.64 -12.65
N PRO A 10 16.27 -47.60 -11.86
CA PRO A 10 14.83 -47.79 -11.69
C PRO A 10 14.22 -46.61 -10.93
N GLY A 11 13.02 -46.20 -11.36
CA GLY A 11 12.26 -45.11 -10.75
C GLY A 11 12.09 -45.30 -9.25
N ALA A 12 12.65 -44.39 -8.47
CA ALA A 12 12.44 -44.32 -7.04
C ALA A 12 11.06 -43.70 -6.76
N GLU A 13 10.08 -44.53 -6.42
CA GLU A 13 8.90 -44.06 -5.72
C GLU A 13 9.31 -43.46 -4.36
N PRO A 14 8.65 -42.38 -3.89
CA PRO A 14 8.99 -41.76 -2.62
C PRO A 14 8.66 -42.74 -1.47
N PRO A 15 9.54 -42.88 -0.46
CA PRO A 15 9.34 -43.86 0.59
C PRO A 15 8.12 -43.50 1.44
N GLN A 16 7.07 -44.31 1.35
CA GLN A 16 5.95 -44.27 2.27
C GLN A 16 6.39 -44.81 3.63
N GLY A 17 6.37 -43.93 4.64
CA GLY A 17 6.19 -44.32 6.04
C GLY A 17 7.37 -44.97 6.76
N ARG A 18 8.15 -44.15 7.48
CA ARG A 18 8.74 -44.48 8.81
C ARG A 18 9.39 -43.28 9.51
N TYR A 19 9.56 -42.16 8.80
CA TYR A 19 10.14 -40.91 9.34
C TYR A 19 9.19 -39.70 9.26
N ALA A 20 7.94 -39.88 8.80
CA ALA A 20 6.97 -38.77 8.65
C ALA A 20 6.67 -38.04 9.98
N HIS A 21 6.80 -38.74 11.11
CA HIS A 21 6.64 -38.21 12.47
C HIS A 21 7.85 -37.38 12.95
N ILE A 22 9.01 -37.55 12.31
CA ILE A 22 10.27 -36.88 12.66
C ILE A 22 10.51 -35.67 11.73
N VAL A 23 10.05 -35.74 10.48
CA VAL A 23 10.21 -34.64 9.50
C VAL A 23 9.30 -33.44 9.79
N ARG A 24 8.07 -33.65 10.29
CA ARG A 24 7.14 -32.55 10.63
C ARG A 24 7.63 -31.61 11.75
N PRO A 25 8.19 -32.08 12.88
CA PRO A 25 8.74 -31.19 13.91
C PRO A 25 10.11 -30.60 13.55
N LEU A 26 10.81 -31.15 12.55
CA LEU A 26 12.09 -30.60 12.07
C LEU A 26 11.93 -29.51 11.01
N GLN A 27 10.78 -29.39 10.32
CA GLN A 27 10.53 -28.29 9.39
C GLN A 27 10.69 -26.88 10.01
N PRO A 28 10.15 -26.57 11.20
CA PRO A 28 10.40 -25.27 11.82
C PRO A 28 11.86 -25.07 12.21
N ILE A 29 12.59 -26.14 12.58
CA ILE A 29 14.01 -26.08 12.91
C ILE A 29 14.85 -25.89 11.63
N LEU A 30 14.48 -26.53 10.52
CA LEU A 30 15.12 -26.35 9.21
C LEU A 30 14.84 -24.96 8.65
N ALA A 31 13.64 -24.41 8.85
CA ALA A 31 13.32 -23.02 8.56
C ALA A 31 14.12 -22.05 9.45
N LEU A 32 14.32 -22.37 10.74
CA LEU A 32 15.19 -21.60 11.64
C LEU A 32 16.68 -21.68 11.23
N LEU A 33 17.13 -22.85 10.78
CA LEU A 33 18.51 -23.10 10.32
C LEU A 33 18.76 -22.46 8.94
N LEU A 34 17.77 -22.40 8.06
CA LEU A 34 17.81 -21.62 6.81
C LEU A 34 17.76 -20.10 7.08
N CYS A 35 17.32 -19.68 8.27
CA CYS A 35 17.43 -18.30 8.75
C CYS A 35 18.77 -18.00 9.44
N LEU A 36 19.67 -18.96 9.68
CA LEU A 36 20.97 -18.67 10.31
C LEU A 36 21.89 -17.77 9.47
N PRO A 37 21.96 -17.86 8.13
CA PRO A 37 22.66 -16.86 7.32
C PRO A 37 21.97 -15.48 7.39
N VAL A 38 20.65 -15.46 7.59
CA VAL A 38 19.86 -14.24 7.77
C VAL A 38 20.17 -13.58 9.12
N LEU A 39 20.46 -14.37 10.18
CA LEU A 39 20.86 -13.85 11.49
C LEU A 39 22.23 -13.15 11.48
N SER A 40 23.20 -13.62 10.68
CA SER A 40 24.46 -12.87 10.45
C SER A 40 24.27 -11.62 9.57
N ALA A 41 23.19 -11.56 8.79
CA ALA A 41 22.79 -10.39 8.00
C ALA A 41 21.96 -9.37 8.78
N LEU A 42 21.65 -9.63 10.06
CA LEU A 42 20.94 -8.71 10.96
C LEU A 42 21.85 -7.77 11.75
N GLU A 43 23.18 -7.85 11.60
CA GLU A 43 24.03 -6.74 12.05
C GLU A 43 23.65 -5.49 11.25
N THR A 44 23.07 -4.50 11.93
CA THR A 44 22.72 -3.24 11.29
C THR A 44 23.95 -2.65 10.63
N PRO A 45 23.89 -2.24 9.35
CA PRO A 45 25.07 -1.75 8.65
C PRO A 45 25.73 -0.62 9.44
N GLN A 46 26.93 -0.89 9.98
CA GLN A 46 27.68 0.08 10.79
C GLN A 46 28.08 1.33 9.99
N GLY A 47 27.97 1.26 8.67
CA GLY A 47 28.20 2.38 7.76
C GLY A 47 27.05 3.39 7.68
N VAL A 48 26.01 3.30 8.51
CA VAL A 48 24.96 4.33 8.61
C VAL A 48 24.98 4.97 9.99
N VAL A 49 24.99 6.30 10.03
CA VAL A 49 25.16 7.10 11.25
C VAL A 49 24.03 8.12 11.39
N ALA A 50 23.80 8.62 12.60
CA ALA A 50 22.83 9.69 12.86
C ALA A 50 23.46 11.08 12.78
N LEU A 51 22.69 12.06 12.32
CA LEU A 51 23.02 13.48 12.32
C LEU A 51 22.13 14.23 13.30
N VAL A 52 22.64 14.60 14.46
CA VAL A 52 21.84 15.21 15.53
C VAL A 52 21.50 16.66 15.18
N ASN A 53 20.24 17.04 15.43
CA ASN A 53 19.77 18.41 15.31
C ASN A 53 19.42 18.95 16.70
N THR A 54 20.24 19.86 17.23
CA THR A 54 20.08 20.42 18.57
C THR A 54 19.03 21.52 18.67
N ASP A 55 18.53 22.04 17.54
CA ASP A 55 17.71 23.25 17.48
C ASP A 55 16.21 22.99 17.26
N LYS A 56 15.78 21.71 17.19
CA LYS A 56 14.38 21.35 16.93
C LYS A 56 13.71 20.75 18.16
N SER A 57 12.53 21.27 18.47
CA SER A 57 11.59 20.73 19.46
C SER A 57 10.88 19.43 19.02
N GLU A 58 11.25 18.85 17.88
CA GLU A 58 10.72 17.56 17.38
C GLU A 58 11.91 16.65 17.02
N ASP A 59 12.06 15.60 17.84
CA ASP A 59 13.17 14.64 17.94
C ASP A 59 13.31 13.67 16.75
N SER A 60 13.96 14.08 15.66
CA SER A 60 14.87 13.15 14.99
C SER A 60 15.85 13.90 14.13
N GLY A 61 17.14 13.67 14.41
CA GLY A 61 18.23 14.00 13.52
C GLY A 61 18.10 13.29 12.17
N GLY A 62 18.84 13.74 11.16
CA GLY A 62 18.94 13.03 9.89
C GLY A 62 19.85 11.80 9.97
N SER A 63 20.16 11.22 8.81
CA SER A 63 21.09 10.10 8.66
C SER A 63 22.23 10.48 7.69
N ALA A 64 23.37 9.81 7.81
CA ALA A 64 24.44 9.87 6.83
C ALA A 64 25.05 8.48 6.61
N VAL A 65 25.68 8.29 5.46
CA VAL A 65 26.34 7.04 5.05
C VAL A 65 27.85 7.24 5.04
N LEU A 66 28.58 6.33 5.68
CA LEU A 66 30.03 6.30 5.71
C LEU A 66 30.60 5.72 4.40
N LEU A 67 31.49 6.48 3.75
CA LEU A 67 32.14 6.11 2.49
C LEU A 67 33.61 5.71 2.64
N SER A 68 34.28 6.08 3.73
CA SER A 68 35.68 5.71 3.96
C SER A 68 36.02 5.55 5.43
N GLU A 69 37.08 4.77 5.72
CA GLU A 69 37.64 4.65 7.07
C GLU A 69 38.24 5.96 7.59
N SER A 70 38.55 6.90 6.69
CA SER A 70 38.99 8.26 7.04
C SER A 70 37.86 9.16 7.53
N GLY A 71 36.63 8.65 7.64
CA GLY A 71 35.48 9.40 8.14
C GLY A 71 34.81 10.29 7.10
N LEU A 72 34.88 9.95 5.81
CA LEU A 72 34.11 10.64 4.77
C LEU A 72 32.67 10.13 4.78
N LEU A 73 31.68 11.03 4.78
CA LEU A 73 30.26 10.67 4.80
C LEU A 73 29.44 11.39 3.73
N LEU A 74 28.36 10.75 3.33
CA LEU A 74 27.39 11.26 2.38
C LEU A 74 26.02 11.39 3.03
N THR A 75 25.35 12.52 2.81
CA THR A 75 23.98 12.76 3.27
C THR A 75 23.24 13.67 2.29
N LEU A 76 22.01 14.05 2.62
CA LEU A 76 21.23 15.05 1.90
C LEU A 76 21.12 16.34 2.73
N ILE A 77 20.97 17.48 2.07
CA ILE A 77 20.87 18.79 2.72
C ILE A 77 19.67 18.85 3.69
N GLU A 78 18.57 18.18 3.36
CA GLU A 78 17.38 18.10 4.21
C GLU A 78 17.60 17.31 5.52
N ALA A 79 18.68 16.53 5.61
CA ALA A 79 19.07 15.77 6.80
C ALA A 79 19.94 16.59 7.78
N LEU A 80 20.53 17.70 7.32
CA LEU A 80 21.42 18.52 8.13
C LEU A 80 20.66 19.41 9.15
N PRO A 81 21.32 19.80 10.26
CA PRO A 81 20.86 20.89 11.11
C PRO A 81 20.81 22.23 10.34
N ALA A 82 20.03 23.18 10.87
CA ALA A 82 19.93 24.51 10.29
C ALA A 82 21.27 25.25 10.41
N ASP A 83 21.91 25.17 11.58
CA ASP A 83 23.28 25.59 11.77
C ASP A 83 24.26 24.47 11.38
N GLN A 84 24.91 24.64 10.23
CA GLN A 84 25.91 23.69 9.72
C GLN A 84 27.24 23.75 10.49
N ALA A 85 27.47 24.76 11.35
CA ALA A 85 28.64 24.78 12.23
C ALA A 85 28.51 23.80 13.41
N ALA A 86 27.30 23.29 13.68
CA ALA A 86 26.98 22.42 14.80
C ALA A 86 26.78 20.94 14.42
N ILE A 87 27.22 20.51 13.22
CA ILE A 87 27.00 19.13 12.75
C ILE A 87 27.65 18.13 13.71
N THR A 88 26.80 17.33 14.34
CA THR A 88 27.18 16.26 15.25
C THR A 88 26.70 14.92 14.71
N ILE A 89 27.65 14.01 14.52
CA ILE A 89 27.42 12.62 14.11
C ILE A 89 27.31 11.75 15.36
N VAL A 90 26.39 10.78 15.36
CA VAL A 90 26.36 9.68 16.33
C VAL A 90 26.54 8.38 15.57
N LEU A 91 27.64 7.68 15.87
CA LEU A 91 27.94 6.36 15.35
C LEU A 91 27.02 5.31 15.98
N PRO A 92 26.75 4.19 15.29
CA PRO A 92 26.21 3.00 15.93
C PRO A 92 27.02 2.64 17.19
N GLY A 93 26.34 2.41 18.30
CA GLY A 93 26.95 2.30 19.63
C GLY A 93 27.05 3.62 20.42
N GLY A 94 26.52 4.73 19.89
CA GLY A 94 26.28 5.98 20.63
C GLY A 94 27.44 6.98 20.67
N GLN A 95 28.59 6.66 20.06
CA GLN A 95 29.75 7.53 20.07
C GLN A 95 29.53 8.80 19.21
N ARG A 96 29.75 9.98 19.81
CA ARG A 96 29.55 11.28 19.13
C ARG A 96 30.84 11.80 18.48
N ARG A 97 30.71 12.43 17.31
CA ARG A 97 31.78 13.14 16.59
C ARG A 97 31.28 14.42 15.96
N LYS A 98 32.16 15.40 15.78
CA LYS A 98 31.87 16.58 14.96
C LYS A 98 32.12 16.27 13.48
N ALA A 99 31.45 16.98 12.59
CA ALA A 99 31.79 16.97 11.17
C ALA A 99 31.72 18.36 10.55
N SER A 100 32.43 18.52 9.44
CA SER A 100 32.37 19.71 8.59
C SER A 100 31.92 19.35 7.18
N VAL A 101 31.32 20.31 6.50
CA VAL A 101 30.93 20.18 5.09
C VAL A 101 32.19 20.29 4.23
N VAL A 102 32.39 19.30 3.36
CA VAL A 102 33.46 19.29 2.35
C VAL A 102 32.95 19.84 1.01
N ARG A 103 31.78 19.36 0.57
CA ARG A 103 31.17 19.71 -0.71
C ARG A 103 29.66 19.57 -0.62
N GLN A 104 28.94 20.39 -1.40
CA GLN A 104 27.50 20.28 -1.57
C GLN A 104 27.16 20.38 -3.04
N ASP A 105 26.14 19.64 -3.45
CA ASP A 105 25.54 19.77 -4.77
C ASP A 105 24.05 20.11 -4.63
N SER A 106 23.67 21.25 -5.17
CA SER A 106 22.29 21.74 -5.12
C SER A 106 21.34 20.90 -5.96
N ALA A 107 21.82 20.24 -7.03
CA ALA A 107 20.97 19.49 -7.96
C ALA A 107 20.53 18.15 -7.39
N SER A 108 21.46 17.39 -6.81
CA SER A 108 21.19 16.13 -6.09
C SER A 108 20.77 16.33 -4.65
N THR A 109 20.89 17.55 -4.13
CA THR A 109 20.80 17.93 -2.72
C THR A 109 21.81 17.22 -1.82
N ALA A 110 22.81 16.55 -2.40
CA ALA A 110 23.80 15.79 -1.66
C ALA A 110 24.83 16.69 -0.96
N VAL A 111 25.30 16.20 0.18
CA VAL A 111 26.31 16.86 1.00
C VAL A 111 27.36 15.83 1.38
N LEU A 112 28.61 16.13 1.06
CA LEU A 112 29.78 15.39 1.49
C LEU A 112 30.31 16.01 2.80
N LEU A 113 30.47 15.19 3.82
CA LEU A 113 30.93 15.57 5.16
C LEU A 113 32.27 14.90 5.49
N GLN A 114 33.06 15.57 6.32
CA GLN A 114 34.27 15.02 6.92
C GLN A 114 34.09 14.94 8.44
N MET A 115 34.19 13.73 8.99
CA MET A 115 34.23 13.49 10.43
C MET A 115 35.56 13.96 11.01
N ALA A 116 35.49 14.66 12.15
CA ALA A 116 36.65 14.93 12.98
C ALA A 116 37.00 13.69 13.82
N ASP A 117 38.30 13.38 13.94
CA ASP A 117 38.82 12.29 14.77
C ASP A 117 38.12 10.93 14.56
N PRO A 118 38.12 10.39 13.33
CA PRO A 118 37.46 9.12 13.03
C PRO A 118 38.07 7.98 13.87
N PRO A 119 37.26 7.17 14.58
CA PRO A 119 37.76 6.04 15.34
C PRO A 119 38.31 4.93 14.42
N SER A 120 39.17 4.07 14.96
CA SER A 120 39.58 2.84 14.27
C SER A 120 38.43 1.84 14.15
N GLY A 121 38.38 1.10 13.04
CA GLY A 121 37.37 0.04 12.84
C GLY A 121 36.03 0.52 12.27
N LEU A 122 35.98 1.73 11.73
CA LEU A 122 34.87 2.18 10.89
C LEU A 122 34.66 1.21 9.72
N ARG A 123 33.40 0.93 9.37
CA ARG A 123 33.02 0.02 8.27
C ARG A 123 32.22 0.76 7.20
N PRO A 124 32.89 1.31 6.17
CA PRO A 124 32.22 1.99 5.08
C PRO A 124 31.30 1.07 4.28
N LEU A 125 30.27 1.64 3.66
CA LEU A 125 29.44 0.89 2.73
C LEU A 125 30.13 0.76 1.37
N ALA A 126 30.16 -0.46 0.84
CA ALA A 126 30.47 -0.67 -0.56
C ALA A 126 29.39 -0.03 -1.43
N ILE A 127 29.74 0.40 -2.64
CA ILE A 127 28.83 1.10 -3.56
C ILE A 127 28.57 0.26 -4.81
N ALA A 128 27.38 0.40 -5.41
CA ALA A 128 27.01 -0.22 -6.66
C ALA A 128 26.42 0.82 -7.65
N ASP A 129 26.46 0.50 -8.94
CA ASP A 129 25.96 1.40 -9.98
C ASP A 129 24.42 1.44 -9.99
N SER A 130 23.88 2.53 -9.45
CA SER A 130 22.43 2.75 -9.39
C SER A 130 21.76 2.92 -10.75
N ARG A 131 22.50 3.12 -11.85
CA ARG A 131 21.94 3.20 -13.21
C ARG A 131 21.52 1.82 -13.74
N ARG A 132 21.99 0.75 -13.09
CA ARG A 132 21.75 -0.65 -13.48
C ARG A 132 20.62 -1.32 -12.69
N VAL A 133 20.02 -0.61 -11.73
CA VAL A 133 18.89 -1.13 -10.96
C VAL A 133 17.65 -1.26 -11.83
N GLN A 134 16.79 -2.21 -11.48
CA GLN A 134 15.60 -2.53 -12.25
C GLN A 134 14.40 -2.69 -11.33
N LEU A 135 13.20 -2.55 -11.90
CA LEU A 135 11.95 -2.80 -11.16
C LEU A 135 11.94 -4.21 -10.56
N CYS A 136 11.36 -4.30 -9.38
CA CYS A 136 11.27 -5.49 -8.53
C CYS A 136 12.61 -5.98 -7.93
N ASP A 137 13.74 -5.27 -8.13
CA ASP A 137 14.97 -5.62 -7.41
C ASP A 137 14.76 -5.46 -5.89
N PRO A 138 15.19 -6.43 -5.08
CA PRO A 138 15.11 -6.34 -3.63
C PRO A 138 16.04 -5.24 -3.11
N VAL A 139 15.54 -4.45 -2.16
CA VAL A 139 16.28 -3.34 -1.55
C VAL A 139 16.01 -3.24 -0.07
N TRP A 140 16.93 -2.55 0.61
CA TRP A 140 16.85 -2.26 2.04
C TRP A 140 17.06 -0.77 2.29
N THR A 141 16.19 -0.17 3.08
CA THR A 141 16.40 1.19 3.61
C THR A 141 17.03 1.08 4.98
N VAL A 142 18.05 1.90 5.25
CA VAL A 142 18.76 1.92 6.54
C VAL A 142 18.96 3.37 6.98
N GLY A 143 18.53 3.70 8.19
CA GLY A 143 18.66 5.07 8.69
C GLY A 143 18.28 5.23 10.15
N ASN A 144 18.42 6.45 10.63
CA ASN A 144 18.12 6.86 11.99
C ASN A 144 16.62 7.14 12.19
N ALA A 145 15.77 6.15 11.90
CA ALA A 145 14.33 6.32 12.02
C ALA A 145 13.95 6.71 13.46
N SER A 146 13.32 7.86 13.64
CA SER A 146 12.86 8.37 14.93
C SER A 146 13.94 8.38 16.02
N GLY A 147 15.21 8.61 15.63
CA GLY A 147 16.34 8.66 16.57
C GLY A 147 16.82 7.30 17.10
N ALA A 148 16.54 6.20 16.39
CA ALA A 148 16.92 4.85 16.79
C ALA A 148 18.40 4.73 17.20
N ILE A 149 19.32 5.31 16.43
CA ILE A 149 20.76 5.22 16.71
C ILE A 149 21.12 5.91 18.03
N GLU A 150 20.49 7.05 18.33
CA GLU A 150 20.69 7.75 19.60
C GLU A 150 20.04 7.02 20.78
N LEU A 151 18.91 6.34 20.55
CA LEU A 151 18.10 5.72 21.60
C LEU A 151 18.60 4.32 22.01
N ASP A 152 18.92 3.47 21.04
CA ASP A 152 19.31 2.07 21.29
C ASP A 152 20.62 1.67 20.62
N GLY A 153 21.29 2.60 19.93
CA GLY A 153 22.60 2.38 19.32
C GLY A 153 22.58 1.73 17.93
N HIS A 154 21.39 1.47 17.35
CA HIS A 154 21.26 0.73 16.10
C HIS A 154 20.51 1.52 15.03
N ALA A 155 20.88 1.31 13.77
CA ALA A 155 20.15 1.89 12.64
C ALA A 155 18.87 1.09 12.37
N ALA A 156 17.76 1.77 12.13
CA ALA A 156 16.52 1.11 11.71
C ALA A 156 16.64 0.64 10.25
N ILE A 157 16.15 -0.57 9.99
CA ILE A 157 16.19 -1.20 8.66
C ILE A 157 14.79 -1.59 8.19
N SER A 158 14.50 -1.47 6.90
CA SER A 158 13.28 -1.97 6.28
C SER A 158 13.56 -2.60 4.91
N ARG A 159 12.91 -3.73 4.62
CA ARG A 159 13.00 -4.44 3.34
C ARG A 159 11.88 -4.00 2.41
N GLY A 160 12.18 -3.95 1.12
CA GLY A 160 11.20 -3.79 0.06
C GLY A 160 11.79 -4.15 -1.30
N VAL A 161 11.20 -3.61 -2.36
CA VAL A 161 11.69 -3.65 -3.73
C VAL A 161 11.75 -2.26 -4.35
N ILE A 162 12.47 -2.14 -5.46
CA ILE A 162 12.34 -1.01 -6.36
C ILE A 162 10.98 -1.08 -7.03
N SER A 163 10.08 -0.21 -6.61
CA SER A 163 8.69 -0.19 -7.05
C SER A 163 8.45 0.74 -8.22
N GLY A 164 9.33 1.71 -8.46
CA GLY A 164 9.23 2.67 -9.55
C GLY A 164 10.57 3.33 -9.84
N ILE A 165 10.80 3.76 -11.09
CA ILE A 165 11.93 4.63 -11.47
C ILE A 165 11.36 5.71 -12.39
N TYR A 166 11.45 6.98 -12.00
CA TYR A 166 10.84 8.09 -12.72
C TYR A 166 11.44 9.44 -12.33
N ASP A 167 11.26 10.45 -13.19
CA ASP A 167 11.68 11.82 -12.91
C ASP A 167 10.67 12.58 -12.05
N LEU A 168 11.18 13.28 -11.04
CA LEU A 168 10.42 14.30 -10.30
C LEU A 168 10.48 15.62 -11.09
N PRO A 169 9.35 16.14 -11.62
CA PRO A 169 9.36 17.27 -12.57
C PRO A 169 9.95 18.55 -11.98
N GLU A 170 10.66 19.34 -12.79
CA GLU A 170 11.31 20.59 -12.36
C GLU A 170 10.31 21.64 -11.84
N GLU A 171 9.15 21.77 -12.49
CA GLU A 171 8.09 22.73 -12.16
C GLU A 171 7.41 22.47 -10.81
N ARG A 172 7.73 21.34 -10.18
CA ARG A 172 7.08 20.91 -8.95
C ARG A 172 7.43 21.83 -7.78
N THR A 173 6.45 22.11 -6.92
CA THR A 173 6.69 22.73 -5.61
C THR A 173 7.47 21.80 -4.66
N PRO A 174 8.31 22.36 -3.77
CA PRO A 174 9.03 21.56 -2.78
C PRO A 174 8.10 20.69 -1.94
N ALA A 175 8.57 19.51 -1.54
CA ALA A 175 7.84 18.69 -0.58
C ALA A 175 7.74 19.49 0.73
N ARG A 176 6.54 19.57 1.32
CA ARG A 176 6.29 20.32 2.55
C ARG A 176 5.63 19.45 3.60
N GLY A 177 6.06 19.60 4.85
CA GLY A 177 5.52 18.92 6.02
C GLY A 177 4.52 19.80 6.75
N ARG A 178 4.23 19.42 8.01
CA ARG A 178 3.40 20.23 8.92
C ARG A 178 3.98 21.65 9.01
N LEU A 179 3.12 22.65 9.14
CA LEU A 179 3.48 24.07 9.21
C LEU A 179 4.21 24.63 7.96
N GLY A 180 4.15 23.92 6.83
CA GLY A 180 4.72 24.41 5.56
C GLY A 180 6.24 24.28 5.46
N ARG A 181 6.92 23.61 6.41
CA ARG A 181 8.36 23.35 6.36
C ARG A 181 8.74 22.59 5.10
N ILE A 182 9.77 23.02 4.39
CA ILE A 182 10.31 22.30 3.23
C ILE A 182 11.00 21.03 3.73
N LEU A 183 10.58 19.88 3.20
CA LEU A 183 11.09 18.55 3.52
C LEU A 183 12.14 18.06 2.53
N SER A 184 12.03 18.46 1.26
CA SER A 184 13.04 18.20 0.24
C SER A 184 12.81 19.13 -0.97
N THR A 185 13.91 19.59 -1.55
CA THR A 185 13.96 20.37 -2.79
C THR A 185 14.41 19.54 -3.99
N TYR A 186 14.74 18.26 -3.80
CA TYR A 186 15.24 17.40 -4.88
C TYR A 186 14.26 17.29 -6.06
N ARG A 187 14.81 17.30 -7.28
CA ARG A 187 14.12 17.19 -8.58
C ARG A 187 14.90 16.26 -9.49
N GLY A 188 14.26 15.66 -10.50
CA GLY A 188 14.82 14.71 -11.47
C GLY A 188 14.70 13.24 -11.03
N GLN A 189 15.46 12.34 -11.66
CA GLN A 189 15.26 10.89 -11.53
C GLN A 189 15.33 10.39 -10.10
N ALA A 190 14.29 9.71 -9.64
CA ALA A 190 14.20 9.10 -8.33
C ALA A 190 13.95 7.59 -8.45
N ILE A 191 14.45 6.84 -7.48
CA ILE A 191 14.09 5.43 -7.26
C ILE A 191 12.97 5.40 -6.21
N GLU A 192 11.80 4.89 -6.58
CA GLU A 192 10.69 4.63 -5.67
C GLU A 192 10.82 3.23 -5.08
N THR A 193 10.53 3.08 -3.79
CA THR A 193 10.54 1.79 -3.10
C THR A 193 9.33 1.61 -2.23
N ASP A 194 8.88 0.37 -2.05
CA ASP A 194 7.90 0.00 -1.03
C ASP A 194 8.53 -0.31 0.34
N ALA A 195 9.85 -0.24 0.50
CA ALA A 195 10.50 -0.26 1.80
C ALA A 195 10.07 0.93 2.67
N ALA A 196 10.00 0.76 3.99
CA ALA A 196 9.63 1.86 4.89
C ALA A 196 10.75 2.92 4.97
N ILE A 197 10.36 4.19 4.89
CA ILE A 197 11.22 5.34 5.19
C ILE A 197 10.44 6.22 6.18
N ASN A 198 11.04 6.46 7.34
CA ASN A 198 10.43 7.19 8.44
C ASN A 198 11.14 8.54 8.65
N ASP A 199 10.61 9.35 9.56
CA ASP A 199 11.31 10.54 10.02
C ASP A 199 12.68 10.17 10.61
N GLY A 200 13.67 11.02 10.40
CA GLY A 200 15.08 10.77 10.72
C GLY A 200 15.85 9.88 9.74
N SER A 201 15.17 9.09 8.90
CA SER A 201 15.85 8.26 7.89
C SER A 201 16.46 9.08 6.74
N GLN A 202 16.22 10.40 6.63
CA GLN A 202 16.69 11.20 5.49
C GLN A 202 18.21 11.20 5.37
N GLY A 203 18.76 11.04 4.16
CA GLY A 203 20.22 10.95 3.95
C GLY A 203 20.81 9.60 4.36
N GLY A 204 19.97 8.65 4.77
CA GLY A 204 20.34 7.26 5.05
C GLY A 204 20.47 6.45 3.75
N ALA A 205 20.76 5.16 3.88
CA ALA A 205 21.10 4.32 2.74
C ALA A 205 19.87 3.66 2.11
N LEU A 206 19.86 3.59 0.78
CA LEU A 206 19.20 2.54 0.01
C LEU A 206 20.27 1.53 -0.42
N LEU A 207 20.09 0.28 -0.02
CA LEU A 207 21.02 -0.82 -0.28
C LEU A 207 20.40 -1.86 -1.21
N ASP A 208 21.23 -2.51 -2.03
CA ASP A 208 20.87 -3.75 -2.70
C ASP A 208 20.90 -4.95 -1.71
N ASP A 209 20.52 -6.14 -2.17
CA ASP A 209 20.49 -7.35 -1.32
C ASP A 209 21.88 -7.85 -0.89
N ALA A 210 22.95 -7.31 -1.48
CA ALA A 210 24.33 -7.55 -1.05
C ALA A 210 24.83 -6.48 -0.05
N GLY A 211 23.97 -5.56 0.39
CA GLY A 211 24.32 -4.50 1.33
C GLY A 211 25.11 -3.34 0.73
N ARG A 212 25.14 -3.21 -0.61
CA ARG A 212 25.85 -2.13 -1.31
C ARG A 212 24.94 -0.93 -1.54
N LEU A 213 25.48 0.27 -1.33
CA LEU A 213 24.79 1.54 -1.52
C LEU A 213 24.44 1.78 -2.98
N ILE A 214 23.16 2.06 -3.24
CA ILE A 214 22.61 2.43 -4.55
C ILE A 214 21.84 3.75 -4.54
N GLY A 215 21.64 4.37 -3.37
CA GLY A 215 21.04 5.70 -3.27
C GLY A 215 20.91 6.21 -1.84
N LEU A 216 20.45 7.44 -1.70
CA LEU A 216 20.13 8.04 -0.40
C LEU A 216 18.64 8.27 -0.23
N THR A 217 18.11 7.89 0.92
CA THR A 217 16.70 8.08 1.29
C THR A 217 16.35 9.56 1.36
N SER A 218 15.31 9.98 0.63
CA SER A 218 14.87 11.38 0.61
C SER A 218 13.45 11.49 1.14
N ARG A 219 13.09 12.69 1.61
CA ARG A 219 11.68 13.07 1.84
C ARG A 219 11.03 13.67 0.61
N ALA A 220 11.74 13.69 -0.51
CA ALA A 220 11.07 13.77 -1.79
C ALA A 220 10.01 12.66 -1.84
N ASN A 221 8.91 12.95 -2.51
CA ASN A 221 7.87 11.96 -2.76
C ASN A 221 7.17 12.38 -4.04
N ALA A 222 6.54 11.46 -4.76
CA ALA A 222 5.46 11.86 -5.65
C ALA A 222 4.20 11.93 -4.79
N ARG A 223 3.67 13.15 -4.52
CA ARG A 223 2.52 13.37 -3.61
C ARG A 223 1.37 12.42 -3.89
N GLU A 224 1.18 12.08 -5.16
CA GLU A 224 0.08 11.27 -5.64
C GLU A 224 0.41 9.76 -5.67
N ARG A 225 1.69 9.35 -5.85
CA ARG A 225 2.12 7.94 -5.73
C ARG A 225 2.31 7.49 -4.28
N ARG A 226 2.55 8.41 -3.34
CA ARG A 226 2.58 8.16 -1.89
C ARG A 226 3.52 7.04 -1.41
N LEU A 227 4.47 6.60 -2.24
CA LEU A 227 5.55 5.73 -1.85
C LEU A 227 6.83 6.55 -1.61
N PRO A 228 7.70 6.09 -0.70
CA PRO A 228 8.99 6.72 -0.48
C PRO A 228 9.88 6.71 -1.73
N VAL A 229 10.75 7.71 -1.85
CA VAL A 229 11.72 7.78 -2.94
C VAL A 229 13.12 8.05 -2.41
N THR A 230 14.12 7.71 -3.21
CA THR A 230 15.53 7.92 -2.92
C THR A 230 16.22 8.62 -4.08
N VAL A 231 17.24 9.40 -3.77
CA VAL A 231 18.15 10.01 -4.76
C VAL A 231 19.11 8.91 -5.23
N PRO A 232 19.18 8.60 -6.55
CA PRO A 232 20.09 7.58 -7.07
C PRO A 232 21.57 7.94 -6.83
N LEU A 233 22.38 6.96 -6.43
CA LEU A 233 23.78 7.20 -6.08
C LEU A 233 24.60 7.75 -7.26
N ALA A 234 24.39 7.24 -8.48
CA ALA A 234 25.12 7.72 -9.65
C ALA A 234 24.96 9.24 -9.84
N ARG A 235 23.75 9.77 -9.60
CA ARG A 235 23.49 11.20 -9.70
C ARG A 235 24.18 12.01 -8.61
N ILE A 236 24.26 11.45 -7.41
CA ILE A 236 24.98 12.08 -6.29
C ILE A 236 26.47 12.13 -6.58
N LEU A 237 27.03 11.03 -7.08
CA LEU A 237 28.44 10.93 -7.43
C LEU A 237 28.79 11.88 -8.59
N ASP A 238 27.96 11.95 -9.63
CA ASP A 238 28.12 12.90 -10.74
C ASP A 238 28.10 14.36 -10.23
N GLY A 239 27.13 14.72 -9.38
CA GLY A 239 27.01 16.08 -8.82
C GLY A 239 28.13 16.46 -7.86
N LEU A 240 28.75 15.47 -7.21
CA LEU A 240 29.91 15.67 -6.32
C LEU A 240 31.24 15.44 -7.03
N ASP A 241 31.26 15.17 -8.34
CA ASP A 241 32.47 14.84 -9.12
C ASP A 241 33.30 13.71 -8.47
N LEU A 242 32.61 12.62 -8.14
CA LEU A 242 33.15 11.39 -7.57
C LEU A 242 32.94 10.22 -8.56
N GLN A 243 33.86 9.26 -8.59
CA GLN A 243 33.77 8.12 -9.50
C GLN A 243 32.97 6.96 -8.87
N PRO A 244 32.00 6.36 -9.57
CA PRO A 244 31.29 5.16 -9.10
C PRO A 244 32.17 3.91 -9.17
N ALA A 245 31.84 2.89 -8.38
CA ALA A 245 32.33 1.54 -8.62
C ALA A 245 31.56 0.92 -9.81
N ASP A 246 32.25 0.21 -10.70
CA ASP A 246 31.67 -0.42 -11.90
C ASP A 246 30.91 -1.73 -11.59
N THR A 247 30.38 -1.86 -10.36
CA THR A 247 29.73 -3.09 -9.90
C THR A 247 28.22 -3.01 -10.04
N ALA A 248 27.64 -4.05 -10.67
CA ALA A 248 26.19 -4.17 -10.80
C ALA A 248 25.53 -4.47 -9.45
N PRO A 249 24.34 -3.91 -9.16
CA PRO A 249 23.53 -4.30 -8.00
C PRO A 249 23.24 -5.80 -7.95
N ALA A 250 22.99 -6.33 -6.75
CA ALA A 250 22.72 -7.74 -6.53
C ALA A 250 21.34 -8.06 -7.11
N GLY A 251 21.30 -9.00 -8.06
CA GLY A 251 20.06 -9.46 -8.66
C GLY A 251 19.22 -10.27 -7.66
N GLY A 252 17.91 -10.37 -7.92
CA GLY A 252 17.01 -11.19 -7.11
C GLY A 252 15.52 -11.06 -7.48
N GLY A 253 15.15 -9.98 -8.18
CA GLY A 253 13.77 -9.69 -8.58
C GLY A 253 13.29 -10.34 -9.88
N GLU A 254 14.07 -11.22 -10.51
CA GLU A 254 13.85 -11.60 -11.93
C GLU A 254 12.51 -12.31 -12.16
N ALA A 255 12.09 -13.20 -11.25
CA ALA A 255 10.81 -13.89 -11.33
C ALA A 255 9.64 -12.90 -11.28
N TRP A 256 9.66 -12.00 -10.31
CA TRP A 256 8.64 -10.95 -10.16
C TRP A 256 8.66 -9.96 -11.30
N ARG A 257 9.83 -9.63 -11.84
CA ARG A 257 9.94 -8.77 -13.02
C ARG A 257 9.28 -9.42 -14.23
N ARG A 258 9.56 -10.69 -14.51
CA ARG A 258 8.90 -11.43 -15.60
C ARG A 258 7.39 -11.50 -15.40
N ALA A 259 6.93 -11.77 -14.18
CA ALA A 259 5.51 -11.79 -13.82
C ALA A 259 4.84 -10.42 -14.05
N ALA A 260 5.45 -9.35 -13.53
CA ALA A 260 4.98 -7.99 -13.67
C ALA A 260 4.98 -7.55 -15.13
N THR A 261 6.04 -7.82 -15.91
CA THR A 261 6.08 -7.50 -17.34
C THR A 261 4.93 -8.16 -18.11
N ARG A 262 4.57 -9.41 -17.79
CA ARG A 262 3.41 -10.07 -18.40
C ARG A 262 2.10 -9.34 -18.08
N ALA A 263 1.86 -9.02 -16.81
CA ALA A 263 0.61 -8.42 -16.37
C ALA A 263 0.48 -6.93 -16.71
N VAL A 264 1.59 -6.18 -16.71
CA VAL A 264 1.63 -4.76 -17.08
C VAL A 264 1.23 -4.54 -18.53
N ALA A 265 1.44 -5.51 -19.42
CA ALA A 265 0.97 -5.42 -20.79
C ALA A 265 -0.55 -5.22 -20.89
N SER A 266 -1.31 -5.74 -19.91
CA SER A 266 -2.76 -5.56 -19.77
C SER A 266 -3.14 -4.32 -18.96
N LEU A 267 -2.19 -3.67 -18.28
CA LEU A 267 -2.42 -2.53 -17.40
C LEU A 267 -2.42 -1.22 -18.18
N ALA A 268 -3.56 -0.55 -18.15
CA ALA A 268 -3.80 0.71 -18.83
C ALA A 268 -4.05 1.84 -17.85
N LEU A 269 -4.03 3.05 -18.39
CA LEU A 269 -4.34 4.26 -17.66
C LEU A 269 -5.67 4.81 -18.17
N LEU A 270 -6.63 5.04 -17.29
CA LEU A 270 -7.99 5.47 -17.63
C LEU A 270 -8.27 6.87 -17.08
N TYR A 271 -8.51 7.82 -17.97
CA TYR A 271 -9.08 9.11 -17.61
C TYR A 271 -10.61 9.01 -17.56
N LEU A 272 -11.25 9.65 -16.59
CA LEU A 272 -12.72 9.65 -16.42
C LEU A 272 -13.26 11.07 -16.47
N GLU A 273 -14.33 11.27 -17.23
CA GLU A 273 -15.04 12.54 -17.35
C GLU A 273 -15.99 12.69 -16.17
N ARG A 274 -15.82 13.75 -15.38
CA ARG A 274 -16.52 13.95 -14.10
C ARG A 274 -17.46 15.15 -14.19
N PRO A 275 -18.71 14.94 -14.63
CA PRO A 275 -19.66 16.03 -14.87
C PRO A 275 -20.18 16.68 -13.58
N GLN A 276 -20.17 15.95 -12.46
CA GLN A 276 -20.57 16.41 -11.15
C GLN A 276 -19.36 16.36 -10.22
N GLY A 277 -19.31 17.24 -9.22
CA GLY A 277 -18.21 17.28 -8.26
C GLY A 277 -17.21 18.39 -8.58
N PRO A 278 -16.49 18.86 -7.55
CA PRO A 278 -15.48 19.88 -7.74
C PRO A 278 -14.31 19.25 -8.50
N GLY A 279 -14.35 19.33 -9.84
CA GLY A 279 -13.10 19.37 -10.60
C GLY A 279 -12.19 20.39 -9.92
N ASN A 280 -10.92 20.02 -9.72
CA ASN A 280 -9.86 20.80 -9.06
C ASN A 280 -10.34 22.12 -8.45
N PRO A 281 -10.54 22.27 -7.12
CA PRO A 281 -11.16 23.46 -6.57
C PRO A 281 -10.28 24.71 -6.79
N THR A 282 -10.46 25.38 -7.91
CA THR A 282 -10.25 26.81 -8.01
C THR A 282 -11.45 27.46 -7.33
N GLY A 283 -11.31 27.84 -6.06
CA GLY A 283 -12.27 28.76 -5.46
C GLY A 283 -12.79 28.47 -4.06
N VAL A 284 -12.27 27.48 -3.30
CA VAL A 284 -12.52 27.46 -1.86
C VAL A 284 -11.33 28.12 -1.14
N PRO A 285 -11.41 29.42 -0.78
CA PRO A 285 -10.31 30.10 -0.13
C PRO A 285 -10.03 29.44 1.23
N ARG A 286 -8.74 29.30 1.58
CA ARG A 286 -8.31 28.90 2.92
C ARG A 286 -9.01 29.81 3.93
N PRO A 287 -9.69 29.27 4.96
CA PRO A 287 -10.23 30.06 6.05
C PRO A 287 -9.12 30.94 6.62
N ASN A 288 -9.44 32.20 6.88
CA ASN A 288 -8.51 33.13 7.50
C ASN A 288 -7.96 32.54 8.79
N ARG A 289 -6.70 32.87 9.11
CA ARG A 289 -6.08 32.48 10.39
C ARG A 289 -6.99 32.96 11.52
N LEU A 290 -7.34 32.04 12.42
CA LEU A 290 -8.14 32.36 13.60
C LEU A 290 -7.32 33.28 14.54
N PRO A 291 -7.96 34.26 15.20
CA PRO A 291 -7.25 35.14 16.13
C PRO A 291 -6.64 34.36 17.30
N ASP A 292 -5.60 34.91 17.91
CA ASP A 292 -4.89 34.24 19.01
C ASP A 292 -5.77 34.06 20.28
N SER A 293 -6.94 34.69 20.32
CA SER A 293 -7.97 34.54 21.36
C SER A 293 -8.78 33.24 21.29
N VAL A 294 -8.75 32.52 20.16
CA VAL A 294 -9.39 31.19 20.04
C VAL A 294 -8.48 30.14 20.70
N PRO A 295 -8.99 29.22 21.53
CA PRO A 295 -8.17 28.17 22.15
C PRO A 295 -7.32 27.40 21.13
N GLU A 296 -6.07 27.10 21.49
CA GLU A 296 -5.12 26.44 20.59
C GLU A 296 -5.65 25.10 20.05
N ALA A 297 -6.27 24.28 20.91
CA ALA A 297 -6.89 23.02 20.52
C ALA A 297 -7.96 23.18 19.43
N ASP A 298 -8.74 24.26 19.47
CA ASP A 298 -9.77 24.55 18.47
C ASP A 298 -9.15 25.09 17.18
N ARG A 299 -8.12 25.94 17.28
CA ARG A 299 -7.34 26.38 16.11
C ARG A 299 -6.70 25.18 15.40
N GLU A 300 -6.09 24.27 16.14
CA GLU A 300 -5.50 23.04 15.61
C GLU A 300 -6.55 22.10 15.01
N ARG A 301 -7.70 21.94 15.66
CA ARG A 301 -8.80 21.10 15.16
C ARG A 301 -9.34 21.62 13.82
N LEU A 302 -9.53 22.93 13.69
CA LEU A 302 -10.10 23.58 12.51
C LEU A 302 -9.08 23.70 11.38
N HIS A 303 -7.83 24.06 11.68
CA HIS A 303 -6.74 23.99 10.71
C HIS A 303 -6.52 22.55 10.24
N GLY A 304 -6.51 21.59 11.16
CA GLY A 304 -6.45 20.17 10.84
C GLY A 304 -7.63 19.74 9.97
N TRP A 305 -8.85 20.20 10.26
CA TRP A 305 -10.03 19.90 9.43
C TRP A 305 -9.93 20.49 8.03
N TRP A 306 -9.46 21.73 7.91
CA TRP A 306 -9.31 22.39 6.63
C TRP A 306 -8.23 21.75 5.77
N GLU A 307 -7.05 21.49 6.33
CA GLU A 307 -5.98 20.75 5.65
C GLU A 307 -6.49 19.35 5.25
N ARG A 308 -7.35 18.72 6.08
CA ARG A 308 -7.99 17.46 5.76
C ARG A 308 -8.91 17.55 4.54
N TYR A 309 -9.82 18.52 4.55
CA TYR A 309 -10.77 18.77 3.48
C TYR A 309 -10.05 19.12 2.16
N TRP A 310 -9.14 20.09 2.19
CA TRP A 310 -8.43 20.57 1.00
C TRP A 310 -7.60 19.48 0.31
N HIS A 311 -6.88 18.65 1.08
CA HIS A 311 -6.13 17.53 0.51
C HIS A 311 -7.02 16.36 0.09
N GLN A 312 -8.16 16.10 0.76
CA GLN A 312 -9.14 15.15 0.23
C GLN A 312 -9.64 15.59 -1.15
N GLN A 313 -9.89 16.89 -1.35
CA GLN A 313 -10.22 17.45 -2.67
C GLN A 313 -9.06 17.27 -3.68
N GLN A 314 -7.81 17.51 -3.29
CA GLN A 314 -6.67 17.34 -4.20
C GLN A 314 -6.28 15.88 -4.49
N VAL A 315 -6.67 14.92 -3.66
CA VAL A 315 -6.23 13.52 -3.80
C VAL A 315 -7.33 12.64 -4.38
N PHE A 316 -8.60 12.90 -4.05
CA PHE A 316 -9.73 12.14 -4.57
C PHE A 316 -10.41 12.82 -5.76
N PHE A 317 -10.35 14.15 -5.85
CA PHE A 317 -11.07 14.94 -6.86
C PHE A 317 -10.16 15.64 -7.88
N THR A 318 -8.89 15.22 -7.99
CA THR A 318 -8.03 15.65 -9.09
C THR A 318 -8.30 14.81 -10.32
N ASP A 319 -8.38 15.43 -11.50
CA ASP A 319 -8.56 14.86 -12.85
C ASP A 319 -7.48 13.86 -13.28
N GLN A 320 -6.84 13.19 -12.33
CA GLN A 320 -5.81 12.21 -12.56
C GLN A 320 -6.40 10.94 -13.13
N PRO A 321 -5.77 10.39 -14.17
CA PRO A 321 -6.09 9.06 -14.66
C PRO A 321 -5.79 7.98 -13.61
N VAL A 322 -6.56 6.90 -13.64
CA VAL A 322 -6.52 5.76 -12.70
C VAL A 322 -6.04 4.48 -13.39
N SER A 323 -5.75 3.43 -12.63
CA SER A 323 -5.47 2.12 -13.23
C SER A 323 -6.73 1.44 -13.75
N ALA A 324 -6.59 0.78 -14.90
CA ALA A 324 -7.59 -0.14 -15.44
C ALA A 324 -6.88 -1.32 -16.10
N ILE A 325 -7.54 -2.47 -16.15
CA ILE A 325 -7.01 -3.69 -16.76
C ILE A 325 -7.80 -4.06 -18.00
N ALA A 326 -7.11 -4.48 -19.06
CA ALA A 326 -7.73 -5.06 -20.25
C ALA A 326 -8.28 -6.46 -19.94
N LEU A 327 -9.56 -6.69 -20.21
CA LEU A 327 -10.22 -7.99 -20.09
C LEU A 327 -10.45 -8.66 -21.45
N ASP A 328 -10.59 -7.86 -22.50
CA ASP A 328 -10.80 -8.30 -23.88
C ASP A 328 -10.38 -7.16 -24.83
N ASP A 329 -10.50 -7.33 -26.14
CA ASP A 329 -10.04 -6.38 -27.16
C ASP A 329 -10.55 -4.94 -26.98
N ASP A 330 -11.78 -4.75 -26.51
CA ASP A 330 -12.43 -3.45 -26.29
C ASP A 330 -12.98 -3.26 -24.87
N LEU A 331 -12.63 -4.15 -23.93
CA LEU A 331 -13.18 -4.17 -22.58
C LEU A 331 -12.10 -3.92 -21.54
N ILE A 332 -12.38 -2.98 -20.64
CA ILE A 332 -11.52 -2.68 -19.50
C ILE A 332 -12.30 -2.75 -18.18
N LEU A 333 -11.63 -3.20 -17.12
CA LEU A 333 -12.15 -3.23 -15.76
C LEU A 333 -11.35 -2.29 -14.87
N THR A 334 -12.04 -1.60 -13.97
CA THR A 334 -11.42 -0.76 -12.94
C THR A 334 -12.26 -0.81 -11.65
N ALA A 335 -11.76 -0.20 -10.59
CA ALA A 335 -12.50 -0.03 -9.35
C ALA A 335 -13.67 0.96 -9.56
N ALA A 336 -14.89 0.64 -9.10
CA ALA A 336 -16.04 1.54 -9.22
C ALA A 336 -15.84 2.85 -8.44
N SER A 337 -15.03 2.82 -7.38
CA SER A 337 -14.58 3.98 -6.61
C SER A 337 -13.81 5.00 -7.45
N ASN A 338 -13.32 4.62 -8.63
CA ASN A 338 -12.75 5.55 -9.59
C ASN A 338 -13.83 6.38 -10.34
N LEU A 339 -15.07 5.90 -10.43
CA LEU A 339 -16.20 6.55 -11.12
C LEU A 339 -16.87 7.67 -10.30
N HIS A 340 -16.08 8.49 -9.62
CA HIS A 340 -16.63 9.60 -8.87
C HIS A 340 -17.14 10.71 -9.79
N GLY A 341 -17.87 11.66 -9.20
CA GLY A 341 -18.44 12.77 -9.96
C GLY A 341 -19.49 12.38 -11.01
N GLY A 342 -20.11 11.20 -10.85
CA GLY A 342 -21.08 10.68 -11.82
C GLY A 342 -20.43 10.30 -13.16
N ALA A 343 -19.17 9.85 -13.15
CA ALA A 343 -18.48 9.48 -14.37
C ALA A 343 -19.15 8.28 -15.07
N GLU A 344 -19.63 8.53 -16.29
CA GLU A 344 -20.19 7.53 -17.22
C GLU A 344 -19.30 7.31 -18.45
N ARG A 345 -18.33 8.21 -18.66
CA ARG A 345 -17.45 8.25 -19.83
C ARG A 345 -16.02 8.52 -19.42
N GLY A 346 -15.08 8.14 -20.29
CA GLY A 346 -13.66 8.30 -20.05
C GLY A 346 -12.84 8.13 -21.31
N ARG A 347 -11.52 8.08 -21.14
CA ARG A 347 -10.56 7.83 -22.21
C ARG A 347 -9.46 6.90 -21.70
N LEU A 348 -9.25 5.79 -22.40
CA LEU A 348 -8.10 4.93 -22.19
C LEU A 348 -6.88 5.63 -22.79
N LEU A 349 -5.89 5.94 -21.97
CA LEU A 349 -4.65 6.60 -22.35
C LEU A 349 -3.60 5.54 -22.69
N LEU A 350 -3.18 5.53 -23.95
CA LEU A 350 -2.15 4.66 -24.50
C LEU A 350 -0.99 5.51 -25.03
N SER A 351 0.18 4.90 -25.25
CA SER A 351 1.35 5.61 -25.78
C SER A 351 1.10 6.28 -27.14
N GLY A 352 0.20 5.71 -27.96
CA GLY A 352 -0.16 6.23 -29.28
C GLY A 352 -1.40 7.14 -29.30
N GLY A 353 -1.93 7.54 -28.15
CA GLY A 353 -3.10 8.42 -28.05
C GLY A 353 -4.18 7.89 -27.10
N ALA A 354 -5.37 8.48 -27.17
CA ALA A 354 -6.47 8.16 -26.27
C ALA A 354 -7.65 7.50 -27.00
N ILE A 355 -8.30 6.52 -26.36
CA ILE A 355 -9.50 5.85 -26.88
C ILE A 355 -10.69 6.19 -26.00
N PRO A 356 -11.77 6.80 -26.52
CA PRO A 356 -12.99 7.04 -25.75
C PRO A 356 -13.56 5.74 -25.17
N CYS A 357 -14.07 5.80 -23.94
CA CYS A 357 -14.65 4.67 -23.23
C CYS A 357 -15.97 5.07 -22.58
N THR A 358 -16.91 4.13 -22.46
CA THR A 358 -18.19 4.31 -21.75
C THR A 358 -18.39 3.21 -20.73
N VAL A 359 -18.90 3.54 -19.55
CA VAL A 359 -19.29 2.54 -18.55
C VAL A 359 -20.47 1.74 -19.09
N ILE A 360 -20.36 0.41 -19.08
CA ILE A 360 -21.42 -0.50 -19.55
C ILE A 360 -22.03 -1.33 -18.43
N GLY A 361 -21.36 -1.48 -17.29
CA GLY A 361 -21.87 -2.26 -16.16
C GLY A 361 -21.12 -1.97 -14.86
N ARG A 362 -21.80 -2.19 -13.74
CA ARG A 362 -21.28 -1.90 -12.40
C ARG A 362 -21.68 -2.98 -11.42
N ASP A 363 -20.78 -3.30 -10.52
CA ASP A 363 -21.08 -4.02 -9.29
C ASP A 363 -20.54 -3.19 -8.13
N LEU A 364 -21.35 -2.28 -7.60
CA LEU A 364 -20.93 -1.38 -6.52
C LEU A 364 -20.56 -2.15 -5.24
N PRO A 365 -21.25 -3.24 -4.87
CA PRO A 365 -20.83 -4.04 -3.73
C PRO A 365 -19.44 -4.67 -3.85
N LEU A 366 -19.04 -5.09 -5.05
CA LEU A 366 -17.68 -5.54 -5.36
C LEU A 366 -16.73 -4.38 -5.72
N ASP A 367 -17.22 -3.14 -5.79
CA ASP A 367 -16.46 -2.00 -6.28
C ASP A 367 -15.88 -2.23 -7.69
N LEU A 368 -16.66 -2.80 -8.61
CA LEU A 368 -16.26 -3.07 -9.99
C LEU A 368 -16.98 -2.19 -11.00
N ALA A 369 -16.22 -1.64 -11.95
CA ALA A 369 -16.74 -0.90 -13.10
C ALA A 369 -16.17 -1.46 -14.39
N LEU A 370 -17.07 -1.86 -15.31
CA LEU A 370 -16.71 -2.35 -16.63
C LEU A 370 -16.98 -1.26 -17.66
N LEU A 371 -15.97 -0.95 -18.48
CA LEU A 371 -16.07 0.04 -19.54
C LEU A 371 -15.78 -0.61 -20.89
N ARG A 372 -16.45 -0.09 -21.92
CA ARG A 372 -16.21 -0.43 -23.32
C ARG A 372 -15.50 0.71 -24.03
N CYS A 373 -14.41 0.39 -24.71
CA CYS A 373 -13.68 1.28 -25.59
C CYS A 373 -14.41 1.44 -26.93
N ALA A 374 -14.34 2.62 -27.55
CA ALA A 374 -14.98 2.90 -28.83
C ALA A 374 -14.37 2.12 -30.02
N ARG A 375 -13.21 1.49 -29.82
CA ARG A 375 -12.52 0.62 -30.77
C ARG A 375 -11.56 -0.31 -30.00
N PRO A 376 -11.09 -1.41 -30.61
CA PRO A 376 -10.08 -2.27 -30.02
C PRO A 376 -8.83 -1.49 -29.58
N HIS A 377 -8.35 -1.79 -28.38
CA HIS A 377 -7.22 -1.08 -27.76
C HIS A 377 -5.86 -1.73 -28.02
N GLY A 378 -5.83 -3.00 -28.43
CA GLY A 378 -4.59 -3.73 -28.75
C GLY A 378 -3.76 -4.18 -27.54
N LEU A 379 -4.23 -3.94 -26.30
CA LEU A 379 -3.65 -4.52 -25.09
C LEU A 379 -4.06 -6.00 -24.96
N PRO A 380 -3.15 -6.91 -24.58
CA PRO A 380 -3.51 -8.29 -24.30
C PRO A 380 -4.42 -8.37 -23.06
N PRO A 381 -5.44 -9.24 -23.06
CA PRO A 381 -6.25 -9.52 -21.87
C PRO A 381 -5.43 -10.03 -20.69
N VAL A 382 -5.78 -9.60 -19.48
CA VAL A 382 -5.17 -10.14 -18.26
C VAL A 382 -5.63 -11.59 -18.03
N GLN A 383 -4.71 -12.45 -17.60
CA GLN A 383 -5.04 -13.83 -17.26
C GLN A 383 -5.55 -13.91 -15.82
N LEU A 384 -6.83 -14.23 -15.64
CA LEU A 384 -7.41 -14.47 -14.30
C LEU A 384 -6.94 -15.82 -13.75
N ARG A 385 -6.56 -15.87 -12.47
CA ARG A 385 -6.32 -17.12 -11.77
C ARG A 385 -7.66 -17.84 -11.50
N ASP A 386 -7.67 -19.16 -11.60
CA ASP A 386 -8.89 -19.96 -11.42
C ASP A 386 -9.28 -20.14 -9.94
N ASN A 387 -8.30 -20.43 -9.10
CA ASN A 387 -8.51 -20.73 -7.68
C ASN A 387 -8.16 -19.54 -6.79
N LEU A 388 -8.87 -19.42 -5.66
CA LEU A 388 -8.52 -18.49 -4.60
C LEU A 388 -7.07 -18.73 -4.13
N PRO A 389 -6.32 -17.67 -3.81
CA PRO A 389 -4.99 -17.82 -3.25
C PRO A 389 -5.07 -18.39 -1.82
N GLU A 390 -3.99 -19.00 -1.35
CA GLU A 390 -3.84 -19.39 0.05
C GLU A 390 -3.34 -18.20 0.88
N LEU A 391 -3.58 -18.26 2.20
CA LEU A 391 -2.99 -17.29 3.13
C LEU A 391 -1.46 -17.30 3.00
N ALA A 392 -0.83 -16.14 3.10
CA ALA A 392 0.61 -15.91 2.93
C ALA A 392 1.14 -16.16 1.50
N THR A 393 0.28 -16.40 0.50
CA THR A 393 0.71 -16.43 -0.91
C THR A 393 1.35 -15.09 -1.27
N SER A 394 2.58 -15.11 -1.77
CA SER A 394 3.25 -13.91 -2.27
C SER A 394 2.55 -13.38 -3.51
N VAL A 395 2.38 -12.06 -3.56
CA VAL A 395 1.67 -11.34 -4.61
C VAL A 395 2.37 -10.03 -4.93
N ALA A 396 2.27 -9.59 -6.18
CA ALA A 396 2.65 -8.23 -6.56
C ALA A 396 1.41 -7.40 -6.90
N LEU A 397 1.35 -6.18 -6.38
CA LEU A 397 0.31 -5.21 -6.72
C LEU A 397 0.87 -4.23 -7.75
N LEU A 398 0.19 -4.13 -8.88
CA LEU A 398 0.58 -3.26 -9.97
C LEU A 398 -0.31 -2.02 -10.03
N GLY A 399 0.26 -0.88 -10.41
CA GLY A 399 -0.46 0.37 -10.57
C GLY A 399 0.17 1.28 -11.61
N ARG A 400 -0.55 2.32 -12.04
CA ARG A 400 -0.08 3.30 -13.01
C ARG A 400 -0.55 4.70 -12.62
N HIS A 401 0.31 5.69 -12.83
CA HIS A 401 0.13 7.00 -12.22
C HIS A 401 0.53 8.14 -13.18
N ARG A 402 -0.33 8.46 -14.15
CA ARG A 402 -0.12 9.42 -15.27
C ARG A 402 0.52 8.82 -16.53
N SER A 403 0.27 9.48 -17.67
CA SER A 403 0.58 8.99 -19.02
C SER A 403 2.07 8.86 -19.31
N ASP A 404 2.90 9.63 -18.61
CA ASP A 404 4.36 9.70 -18.68
C ASP A 404 5.08 8.84 -17.62
N SER A 405 4.35 8.35 -16.60
CA SER A 405 4.94 7.57 -15.52
C SER A 405 5.13 6.08 -15.88
N ALA A 406 6.25 5.53 -15.41
CA ALA A 406 6.41 4.08 -15.28
C ALA A 406 5.36 3.51 -14.30
N TRP A 407 4.95 2.26 -14.56
CA TRP A 407 4.11 1.49 -13.64
C TRP A 407 4.79 1.34 -12.28
N THR A 408 3.98 1.22 -11.23
CA THR A 408 4.42 0.83 -9.90
C THR A 408 4.24 -0.67 -9.73
N ALA A 409 5.20 -1.34 -9.11
CA ALA A 409 5.01 -2.70 -8.60
C ALA A 409 5.47 -2.82 -7.15
N THR A 410 4.59 -3.24 -6.26
CA THR A 410 4.92 -3.52 -4.86
C THR A 410 4.69 -5.00 -4.58
N ILE A 411 5.47 -5.57 -3.67
CA ILE A 411 5.40 -7.01 -3.36
C ILE A 411 4.97 -7.19 -1.91
N GLY A 412 4.07 -8.13 -1.69
CA GLY A 412 3.61 -8.52 -0.37
C GLY A 412 3.05 -9.93 -0.38
N VAL A 413 2.14 -10.20 0.55
CA VAL A 413 1.44 -11.47 0.70
C VAL A 413 -0.05 -11.25 0.90
N ILE A 414 -0.83 -12.28 0.58
CA ILE A 414 -2.22 -12.36 1.02
C ILE A 414 -2.26 -12.52 2.54
N SER A 415 -2.66 -11.46 3.23
CA SER A 415 -2.70 -11.38 4.70
C SER A 415 -4.07 -11.74 5.30
N ALA A 416 -5.14 -11.78 4.49
CA ALA A 416 -6.44 -12.35 4.86
C ALA A 416 -7.26 -12.71 3.62
N LEU A 417 -8.10 -13.74 3.72
CA LEU A 417 -8.91 -14.24 2.60
C LEU A 417 -10.40 -13.83 2.65
N ASP A 418 -10.90 -13.49 3.83
CA ASP A 418 -12.34 -13.29 4.07
C ASP A 418 -12.60 -12.01 4.89
N ARG A 419 -12.13 -10.86 4.37
CA ARG A 419 -12.42 -9.56 5.01
C ARG A 419 -13.82 -9.11 4.64
N ARG A 420 -14.79 -9.26 5.54
CA ARG A 420 -16.18 -8.84 5.31
C ARG A 420 -16.44 -7.41 5.79
N ARG A 421 -17.30 -6.69 5.06
CA ARG A 421 -17.88 -5.40 5.49
C ARG A 421 -19.36 -5.60 5.82
N ALA A 422 -19.78 -5.11 7.00
CA ALA A 422 -21.16 -5.20 7.47
C ALA A 422 -21.72 -6.65 7.45
N GLN A 423 -23.03 -6.82 7.34
CA GLN A 423 -23.70 -8.13 7.24
C GLN A 423 -23.65 -8.73 5.82
N SER A 424 -22.83 -8.16 4.94
CA SER A 424 -22.65 -8.69 3.60
C SER A 424 -21.81 -9.97 3.64
N ARG A 425 -22.13 -10.91 2.76
CA ARG A 425 -21.28 -12.09 2.49
C ARG A 425 -20.11 -11.75 1.56
N LEU A 426 -20.07 -10.54 1.04
CA LEU A 426 -18.95 -10.08 0.23
C LEU A 426 -17.71 -9.98 1.11
N ALA A 427 -16.65 -10.58 0.59
CA ALA A 427 -15.38 -10.62 1.25
C ALA A 427 -14.30 -10.15 0.30
N PHE A 428 -13.32 -9.47 0.88
CA PHE A 428 -12.17 -8.98 0.17
C PHE A 428 -10.95 -9.81 0.57
N LEU A 429 -10.05 -10.01 -0.40
CA LEU A 429 -8.67 -10.40 -0.12
C LEU A 429 -7.97 -9.20 0.52
N GLN A 430 -7.22 -9.43 1.59
CA GLN A 430 -6.30 -8.44 2.13
C GLN A 430 -4.88 -8.76 1.68
N THR A 431 -4.11 -7.75 1.30
CA THR A 431 -2.68 -7.83 1.07
C THR A 431 -1.93 -6.80 1.90
N ASP A 432 -0.69 -7.12 2.28
CA ASP A 432 0.26 -6.16 2.84
C ASP A 432 1.13 -5.49 1.78
N ALA A 433 1.01 -5.88 0.51
CA ALA A 433 1.63 -5.18 -0.61
C ALA A 433 1.22 -3.71 -0.57
N ARG A 434 2.21 -2.81 -0.57
CA ARG A 434 1.94 -1.38 -0.43
C ARG A 434 1.16 -0.87 -1.64
N ALA A 435 -0.02 -0.36 -1.37
CA ALA A 435 -0.91 0.24 -2.34
C ALA A 435 -0.93 1.77 -2.22
N ASN A 436 -1.13 2.42 -3.35
CA ASN A 436 -1.43 3.85 -3.45
C ASN A 436 -2.62 4.07 -4.40
N TYR A 437 -3.00 5.32 -4.67
CA TYR A 437 -4.14 5.60 -5.56
C TYR A 437 -3.92 5.13 -7.00
N GLY A 438 -2.67 5.15 -7.48
CA GLY A 438 -2.33 4.54 -8.76
C GLY A 438 -2.52 3.03 -8.78
N SER A 439 -2.55 2.35 -7.63
CA SER A 439 -2.85 0.91 -7.53
C SER A 439 -4.34 0.59 -7.60
N LEU A 440 -5.22 1.58 -7.37
CA LEU A 440 -6.68 1.37 -7.35
C LEU A 440 -7.21 1.07 -8.75
N GLY A 441 -7.87 -0.08 -8.92
CA GLY A 441 -8.23 -0.64 -10.22
C GLY A 441 -7.07 -1.38 -10.92
N GLY A 442 -5.92 -1.51 -10.26
CA GLY A 442 -4.79 -2.30 -10.72
C GLY A 442 -4.86 -3.77 -10.27
N PRO A 443 -4.16 -4.69 -10.96
CA PRO A 443 -4.19 -6.11 -10.66
C PRO A 443 -3.24 -6.45 -9.51
N LEU A 444 -3.72 -7.31 -8.62
CA LEU A 444 -2.91 -8.12 -7.73
C LEU A 444 -2.58 -9.43 -8.47
N ILE A 445 -1.30 -9.76 -8.61
CA ILE A 445 -0.82 -10.89 -9.43
C ILE A 445 0.00 -11.90 -8.61
N ASP A 446 -0.01 -13.16 -9.03
CA ASP A 446 0.92 -14.18 -8.55
C ASP A 446 2.28 -14.12 -9.26
N ALA A 447 3.22 -15.00 -8.87
CA ALA A 447 4.55 -15.08 -9.46
C ALA A 447 4.56 -15.55 -10.93
N GLU A 448 3.43 -16.07 -11.43
CA GLU A 448 3.24 -16.38 -12.84
C GLU A 448 2.70 -15.18 -13.63
N GLY A 449 2.31 -14.10 -12.97
CA GLY A 449 1.70 -12.93 -13.60
C GLY A 449 0.21 -13.08 -13.87
N ARG A 450 -0.44 -14.09 -13.28
CA ARG A 450 -1.90 -14.25 -13.33
C ARG A 450 -2.52 -13.41 -12.23
N MET A 451 -3.62 -12.74 -12.57
CA MET A 451 -4.35 -11.90 -11.65
C MET A 451 -5.10 -12.73 -10.63
N VAL A 452 -4.73 -12.56 -9.36
CA VAL A 452 -5.43 -13.14 -8.20
C VAL A 452 -6.60 -12.26 -7.75
N GLY A 453 -6.57 -10.96 -8.06
CA GLY A 453 -7.64 -10.03 -7.73
C GLY A 453 -7.41 -8.61 -8.24
N LEU A 454 -8.42 -7.74 -8.09
CA LEU A 454 -8.38 -6.32 -8.44
C LEU A 454 -8.32 -5.49 -7.16
N CYS A 455 -7.34 -4.60 -7.03
CA CYS A 455 -7.27 -3.70 -5.87
C CYS A 455 -8.40 -2.67 -5.92
N VAL A 456 -9.22 -2.62 -4.87
CA VAL A 456 -10.44 -1.81 -4.77
C VAL A 456 -10.49 -0.92 -3.53
N LEU A 457 -9.70 -1.21 -2.48
CA LEU A 457 -9.64 -0.33 -1.30
C LEU A 457 -8.22 -0.18 -0.77
N LEU A 458 -7.91 1.02 -0.31
CA LEU A 458 -6.62 1.39 0.29
C LEU A 458 -6.80 1.54 1.80
N GLY A 459 -6.91 0.41 2.49
CA GLY A 459 -7.05 0.33 3.95
C GLY A 459 -8.40 -0.20 4.45
N PRO A 460 -8.54 -0.44 5.77
CA PRO A 460 -9.72 -1.09 6.35
C PRO A 460 -10.91 -0.15 6.62
N ALA A 461 -10.73 1.18 6.53
CA ALA A 461 -11.77 2.17 6.76
C ALA A 461 -11.61 3.38 5.83
N ASP A 462 -12.71 3.82 5.21
CA ASP A 462 -12.79 4.98 4.30
C ASP A 462 -12.42 6.32 4.99
N GLU A 463 -12.28 6.32 6.32
CA GLU A 463 -12.28 7.53 7.15
C GLU A 463 -10.90 8.10 7.46
N ARG A 464 -9.79 7.41 7.14
CA ARG A 464 -8.43 7.86 7.51
C ARG A 464 -7.42 7.79 6.36
N PRO A 465 -7.55 8.64 5.32
CA PRO A 465 -6.65 8.66 4.15
C PRO A 465 -5.25 9.25 4.40
N TRP A 466 -4.81 9.33 5.67
CA TRP A 466 -3.64 10.09 6.12
C TRP A 466 -2.44 9.27 6.56
N LEU A 467 -2.57 7.95 6.63
CA LEU A 467 -1.42 7.12 6.96
C LEU A 467 -0.69 6.73 5.68
N ILE A 468 0.65 6.82 5.77
CA ILE A 468 1.58 5.93 5.07
C ILE A 468 0.91 4.56 5.00
N ASN A 469 0.90 3.91 3.83
CA ASN A 469 0.26 2.61 3.66
C ASN A 469 0.61 1.72 4.87
N SER A 470 -0.41 1.36 5.67
CA SER A 470 -0.21 0.65 6.94
C SER A 470 0.04 -0.85 6.73
N GLY A 471 0.41 -1.27 5.52
CA GLY A 471 0.47 -2.66 5.10
C GLY A 471 -0.93 -3.28 4.95
N VAL A 472 -1.93 -2.50 4.54
CA VAL A 472 -3.30 -3.01 4.34
C VAL A 472 -3.90 -2.44 3.06
N ALA A 473 -4.12 -3.29 2.07
CA ALA A 473 -4.94 -3.03 0.90
C ALA A 473 -5.93 -4.18 0.69
N MET A 474 -7.07 -3.88 0.06
CA MET A 474 -8.11 -4.87 -0.24
C MET A 474 -8.26 -5.07 -1.74
N ALA A 475 -8.51 -6.31 -2.13
CA ALA A 475 -8.79 -6.71 -3.49
C ALA A 475 -10.01 -7.62 -3.59
N ILE A 476 -10.75 -7.54 -4.69
CA ILE A 476 -11.73 -8.57 -5.06
C ILE A 476 -11.00 -9.69 -5.78
N ASP A 477 -11.24 -10.94 -5.39
CA ASP A 477 -10.62 -12.09 -6.03
C ASP A 477 -11.12 -12.31 -7.46
N SER A 478 -10.28 -12.97 -8.27
CA SER A 478 -10.58 -13.30 -9.67
C SER A 478 -11.83 -14.16 -9.87
N GLY A 479 -12.21 -14.98 -8.88
CA GLY A 479 -13.43 -15.79 -8.89
C GLY A 479 -14.67 -14.92 -8.93
N ARG A 480 -14.80 -14.00 -7.98
CA ARG A 480 -15.91 -13.04 -7.92
C ARG A 480 -15.97 -12.12 -9.13
N ILE A 481 -14.83 -11.69 -9.65
CA ILE A 481 -14.78 -10.92 -10.92
C ILE A 481 -15.41 -11.74 -12.04
N ARG A 482 -15.02 -13.01 -12.19
CA ARG A 482 -15.56 -13.91 -13.22
C ARG A 482 -17.06 -14.12 -13.09
N GLU A 483 -17.58 -14.22 -11.87
CA GLU A 483 -19.01 -14.35 -11.58
C GLU A 483 -19.81 -13.08 -11.92
N ALA A 484 -19.26 -11.90 -11.65
CA ALA A 484 -19.93 -10.62 -11.90
C ALA A 484 -19.95 -10.22 -13.39
N LEU A 485 -18.90 -10.58 -14.14
CA LEU A 485 -18.69 -10.13 -15.52
C LEU A 485 -19.87 -10.35 -16.48
N PRO A 486 -20.51 -11.55 -16.55
CA PRO A 486 -21.65 -11.77 -17.44
C PRO A 486 -22.81 -10.80 -17.19
N GLY A 487 -23.01 -10.38 -15.93
CA GLY A 487 -24.04 -9.41 -15.61
C GLY A 487 -23.70 -7.99 -16.00
N MET A 488 -22.46 -7.58 -15.74
CA MET A 488 -21.96 -6.27 -16.15
C MET A 488 -21.97 -6.13 -17.68
N LEU A 489 -21.62 -7.20 -18.42
CA LEU A 489 -21.69 -7.24 -19.89
C LEU A 489 -23.12 -7.08 -20.42
N ALA A 490 -24.11 -7.59 -19.70
CA ALA A 490 -25.53 -7.44 -20.03
C ALA A 490 -26.12 -6.09 -19.63
N GLY A 491 -25.30 -5.13 -19.18
CA GLY A 491 -25.77 -3.81 -18.76
C GLY A 491 -26.25 -3.72 -17.32
N ARG A 492 -26.10 -4.79 -16.51
CA ARG A 492 -26.61 -4.78 -15.12
C ARG A 492 -25.75 -3.88 -14.24
N THR A 493 -26.44 -3.13 -13.39
CA THR A 493 -25.84 -2.38 -12.28
C THR A 493 -26.37 -2.94 -10.97
N THR A 494 -25.48 -3.54 -10.18
CA THR A 494 -25.78 -3.95 -8.80
C THR A 494 -25.44 -2.79 -7.88
N GLU A 495 -26.44 -2.17 -7.24
CA GLU A 495 -26.21 -1.02 -6.36
C GLU A 495 -25.96 -1.40 -4.90
N ARG A 496 -26.58 -2.48 -4.42
CA ARG A 496 -26.57 -2.87 -3.01
C ARG A 496 -26.21 -4.34 -2.84
N PRO A 497 -25.40 -4.70 -1.83
CA PRO A 497 -25.12 -6.09 -1.56
C PRO A 497 -26.37 -6.81 -1.08
N ALA A 498 -26.48 -8.09 -1.41
CA ALA A 498 -27.30 -8.98 -0.61
C ALA A 498 -26.75 -9.00 0.83
N ILE A 499 -27.62 -8.80 1.81
CA ILE A 499 -27.27 -8.85 3.22
C ILE A 499 -27.88 -10.09 3.86
N LEU A 500 -27.10 -10.77 4.70
CA LEU A 500 -27.64 -11.83 5.54
C LEU A 500 -28.23 -11.18 6.80
N GLY A 501 -29.54 -11.24 6.96
CA GLY A 501 -30.19 -10.51 8.04
C GLY A 501 -31.41 -11.22 8.58
N LEU A 502 -31.88 -10.73 9.73
CA LEU A 502 -33.15 -11.14 10.32
C LEU A 502 -34.33 -10.72 9.43
N GLY A 503 -34.18 -9.63 8.66
CA GLY A 503 -35.27 -9.05 7.87
C GLY A 503 -36.05 -7.96 8.56
N VAL A 504 -35.36 -7.15 9.38
CA VAL A 504 -35.96 -6.02 10.09
C VAL A 504 -35.15 -4.74 9.84
N VAL A 505 -35.85 -3.62 9.73
CA VAL A 505 -35.28 -2.27 9.81
C VAL A 505 -35.40 -1.84 11.26
N LEU A 506 -34.27 -1.46 11.87
CA LEU A 506 -34.19 -1.10 13.29
C LEU A 506 -33.95 0.39 13.45
N ARG A 507 -34.61 0.98 14.45
CA ARG A 507 -34.38 2.36 14.88
C ARG A 507 -34.09 2.42 16.37
N LEU A 508 -33.07 3.17 16.76
CA LEU A 508 -32.79 3.41 18.17
C LEU A 508 -33.82 4.40 18.74
N ARG A 509 -34.56 3.99 19.77
CA ARG A 509 -35.48 4.86 20.54
C ARG A 509 -35.25 4.66 22.03
N SER A 510 -34.95 5.74 22.75
CA SER A 510 -34.76 5.72 24.22
C SER A 510 -33.79 4.64 24.71
N GLY A 511 -32.70 4.37 23.96
CA GLY A 511 -31.71 3.35 24.30
C GLY A 511 -32.08 1.91 23.92
N HIS A 512 -33.19 1.70 23.23
CA HIS A 512 -33.67 0.40 22.77
C HIS A 512 -33.69 0.30 21.24
N LEU A 513 -33.35 -0.87 20.69
CA LEU A 513 -33.53 -1.14 19.26
C LEU A 513 -34.97 -1.57 19.00
N VAL A 514 -35.68 -0.74 18.26
CA VAL A 514 -37.10 -0.95 17.94
C VAL A 514 -37.23 -1.33 16.48
N VAL A 515 -38.03 -2.34 16.17
CA VAL A 515 -38.41 -2.71 14.80
C VAL A 515 -39.27 -1.58 14.23
N GLU A 516 -38.73 -0.89 13.23
CA GLU A 516 -39.47 0.10 12.46
C GLU A 516 -40.28 -0.57 11.35
N ARG A 517 -39.70 -1.58 10.70
CA ARG A 517 -40.35 -2.31 9.62
C ARG A 517 -39.83 -3.74 9.55
N VAL A 518 -40.71 -4.66 9.21
CA VAL A 518 -40.35 -6.04 8.86
C VAL A 518 -40.37 -6.20 7.35
N THR A 519 -39.33 -6.81 6.80
CA THR A 519 -39.22 -7.07 5.36
C THR A 519 -40.08 -8.27 4.98
N THR A 520 -40.98 -8.09 4.02
CA THR A 520 -41.83 -9.17 3.49
C THR A 520 -40.99 -10.32 2.93
N GLY A 521 -41.40 -11.57 3.19
CA GLY A 521 -40.67 -12.77 2.73
C GLY A 521 -39.39 -13.09 3.52
N SER A 522 -39.07 -12.32 4.56
CA SER A 522 -37.94 -12.60 5.45
C SER A 522 -38.29 -13.60 6.55
N GLY A 523 -37.28 -14.18 7.19
CA GLY A 523 -37.48 -15.04 8.36
C GLY A 523 -38.11 -14.30 9.54
N ALA A 524 -37.89 -12.99 9.70
CA ALA A 524 -38.57 -12.20 10.73
C ALA A 524 -40.08 -12.10 10.48
N ALA A 525 -40.51 -11.96 9.22
CA ALA A 525 -41.92 -11.94 8.87
C ALA A 525 -42.59 -13.29 9.19
N GLU A 526 -41.94 -14.39 8.84
CA GLU A 526 -42.44 -15.74 9.14
C GLU A 526 -42.43 -16.06 10.64
N ALA A 527 -41.45 -15.55 11.38
CA ALA A 527 -41.38 -15.64 12.84
C ALA A 527 -42.36 -14.71 13.55
N GLY A 528 -43.13 -13.90 12.82
CA GLY A 528 -44.20 -13.05 13.37
C GLY A 528 -43.72 -11.79 14.06
N LEU A 529 -42.53 -11.26 13.71
CA LEU A 529 -42.09 -9.93 14.16
C LEU A 529 -43.02 -8.85 13.62
N GLN A 530 -43.15 -7.77 14.38
CA GLN A 530 -44.05 -6.66 14.08
C GLN A 530 -43.33 -5.32 14.29
N SER A 531 -43.89 -4.25 13.71
CA SER A 531 -43.50 -2.89 14.07
C SER A 531 -43.65 -2.67 15.57
N ASP A 532 -42.76 -1.87 16.14
CA ASP A 532 -42.68 -1.51 17.55
C ASP A 532 -42.25 -2.63 18.51
N ASP A 533 -41.88 -3.81 17.98
CA ASP A 533 -41.14 -4.81 18.76
C ASP A 533 -39.79 -4.23 19.22
N ILE A 534 -39.47 -4.41 20.50
CA ILE A 534 -38.16 -4.04 21.05
C ILE A 534 -37.25 -5.27 21.04
N LEU A 535 -36.17 -5.26 20.28
CA LEU A 535 -35.17 -6.33 20.34
C LEU A 535 -34.35 -6.22 21.62
N GLU A 536 -34.30 -7.30 22.40
CA GLU A 536 -33.50 -7.38 23.62
C GLU A 536 -32.20 -8.16 23.42
N SER A 537 -32.27 -9.31 22.73
CA SER A 537 -31.09 -10.10 22.40
C SER A 537 -31.24 -10.89 21.10
N VAL A 538 -30.11 -11.14 20.44
CA VAL A 538 -30.00 -11.94 19.21
C VAL A 538 -28.90 -12.97 19.43
N ALA A 539 -29.23 -14.25 19.28
CA ALA A 539 -28.35 -15.38 19.60
C ALA A 539 -27.70 -15.29 21.00
N GLY A 540 -28.45 -14.79 21.99
CA GLY A 540 -27.99 -14.60 23.36
C GLY A 540 -27.12 -13.35 23.60
N ALA A 541 -26.76 -12.59 22.56
CA ALA A 541 -26.05 -11.32 22.72
C ALA A 541 -27.03 -10.15 22.80
N ARG A 542 -26.81 -9.22 23.72
CA ARG A 542 -27.69 -8.06 23.93
C ARG A 542 -27.75 -7.17 22.69
N ALA A 543 -28.96 -6.83 22.27
CA ALA A 543 -29.24 -6.01 21.08
C ALA A 543 -29.15 -4.52 21.42
N THR A 544 -27.94 -4.02 21.70
CA THR A 544 -27.72 -2.61 22.09
C THR A 544 -27.53 -1.66 20.91
N SER A 545 -27.04 -2.17 19.78
CA SER A 545 -26.86 -1.40 18.55
C SER A 545 -26.94 -2.31 17.30
N PRO A 546 -27.15 -1.75 16.09
CA PRO A 546 -27.11 -2.52 14.85
C PRO A 546 -25.77 -3.23 14.63
N GLU A 547 -24.65 -2.65 15.09
CA GLU A 547 -23.32 -3.24 15.01
C GLU A 547 -23.19 -4.48 15.92
N ALA A 548 -23.82 -4.46 17.10
CA ALA A 548 -23.83 -5.61 17.99
C ALA A 548 -24.53 -6.81 17.32
N ILE A 549 -25.66 -6.57 16.66
CA ILE A 549 -26.38 -7.59 15.88
C ILE A 549 -25.53 -8.06 14.70
N THR A 550 -24.91 -7.13 13.96
CA THR A 550 -24.03 -7.44 12.83
C THR A 550 -22.90 -8.40 13.23
N ARG A 551 -22.23 -8.17 14.36
CA ARG A 551 -21.15 -9.05 14.85
C ARG A 551 -21.61 -10.49 15.09
N VAL A 552 -22.85 -10.66 15.56
CA VAL A 552 -23.43 -11.98 15.81
C VAL A 552 -23.77 -12.71 14.51
N LEU A 553 -24.24 -11.98 13.50
CA LEU A 553 -24.67 -12.54 12.22
C LEU A 553 -23.51 -12.78 11.24
N LEU A 554 -22.37 -12.09 11.39
CA LEU A 554 -21.23 -12.13 10.45
C LEU A 554 -20.70 -13.53 10.11
N ARG A 555 -20.78 -14.48 11.06
CA ARG A 555 -20.27 -15.86 10.90
C ARG A 555 -21.37 -16.89 10.59
N ARG A 556 -22.59 -16.42 10.32
CA ARG A 556 -23.76 -17.26 10.06
C ARG A 556 -23.96 -17.51 8.56
N GLN A 557 -24.78 -18.50 8.24
CA GLN A 557 -25.12 -18.90 6.88
C GLN A 557 -26.63 -18.71 6.62
N PRO A 558 -27.05 -18.55 5.35
CA PRO A 558 -28.46 -18.67 4.98
C PRO A 558 -29.04 -19.99 5.49
N GLY A 559 -30.25 -19.95 6.07
CA GLY A 559 -30.90 -21.08 6.71
C GLY A 559 -30.56 -21.28 8.19
N ASP A 560 -29.55 -20.58 8.74
CA ASP A 560 -29.29 -20.62 10.18
C ASP A 560 -30.51 -20.12 10.96
N ARG A 561 -30.89 -20.86 12.01
CA ARG A 561 -32.02 -20.52 12.88
C ARG A 561 -31.51 -19.82 14.13
N ILE A 562 -31.86 -18.55 14.28
CA ILE A 562 -31.34 -17.65 15.30
C ILE A 562 -32.41 -17.36 16.36
N PRO A 563 -32.16 -17.69 17.65
CA PRO A 563 -33.06 -17.29 18.72
C PRO A 563 -32.96 -15.78 18.95
N VAL A 564 -34.11 -15.13 19.03
CA VAL A 564 -34.26 -13.69 19.28
C VAL A 564 -35.23 -13.50 20.44
N VAL A 565 -34.80 -12.68 21.41
CA VAL A 565 -35.64 -12.26 22.54
C VAL A 565 -36.10 -10.84 22.24
N LEU A 566 -37.40 -10.62 22.25
CA LEU A 566 -38.01 -9.32 21.98
C LEU A 566 -39.10 -9.00 23.01
N ARG A 567 -39.46 -7.72 23.11
CA ARG A 567 -40.55 -7.25 23.96
C ARG A 567 -41.65 -6.62 23.10
N ARG A 568 -42.88 -7.09 23.29
CA ARG A 568 -44.09 -6.58 22.63
C ARG A 568 -45.15 -6.29 23.68
N GLY A 569 -45.64 -5.04 23.75
CA GLY A 569 -46.65 -4.65 24.73
C GLY A 569 -46.25 -4.93 26.19
N GLY A 570 -44.95 -4.90 26.50
CA GLY A 570 -44.42 -5.20 27.83
C GLY A 570 -44.17 -6.69 28.13
N GLN A 571 -44.58 -7.60 27.25
CA GLN A 571 -44.32 -9.03 27.38
C GLN A 571 -43.05 -9.44 26.65
N GLU A 572 -42.24 -10.28 27.28
CA GLU A 572 -41.06 -10.90 26.66
C GLU A 572 -41.50 -12.08 25.79
N LEU A 573 -40.98 -12.14 24.56
CA LEU A 573 -41.26 -13.17 23.57
C LEU A 573 -39.94 -13.76 23.06
N ASN A 574 -39.90 -15.08 22.99
CA ASN A 574 -38.79 -15.84 22.42
C ASN A 574 -39.20 -16.37 21.05
N VAL A 575 -38.52 -15.93 20.00
CA VAL A 575 -38.79 -16.35 18.63
C VAL A 575 -37.53 -16.92 17.98
N ILE A 576 -37.71 -17.80 17.00
CA ILE A 576 -36.61 -18.34 16.21
C ILE A 576 -36.76 -17.80 14.79
N ILE A 577 -35.76 -17.06 14.34
CA ILE A 577 -35.72 -16.41 13.02
C ILE A 577 -34.75 -17.18 12.12
N GLU A 578 -35.22 -17.63 10.96
CA GLU A 578 -34.33 -18.16 9.92
C GLU A 578 -33.63 -17.01 9.18
N LEU A 579 -32.30 -17.06 9.07
CA LEU A 579 -31.56 -16.06 8.30
C LEU A 579 -31.72 -16.29 6.80
N ARG A 580 -32.01 -15.20 6.08
CA ARG A 580 -32.12 -15.20 4.62
C ARG A 580 -31.26 -14.11 4.01
N GLU A 581 -30.87 -14.33 2.77
CA GLU A 581 -30.30 -13.26 1.95
C GLU A 581 -31.40 -12.31 1.53
N LEU A 582 -31.19 -11.03 1.82
CA LEU A 582 -32.14 -9.98 1.55
C LEU A 582 -31.48 -9.01 0.57
N THR A 583 -32.17 -8.76 -0.54
CA THR A 583 -31.79 -7.68 -1.45
C THR A 583 -32.55 -6.42 -0.99
N PRO A 584 -31.86 -5.34 -0.59
CA PRO A 584 -32.50 -4.20 0.05
C PRO A 584 -33.42 -3.37 -0.84
#